data_AF-Q5FN74-F1
#
_entry.id   AF-Q5FN74-F1
#
_cell.length_a   1.000
_cell.length_b   1.000
_cell.length_c   1.000
_cell.angle_alpha   90.00
_cell.angle_beta   90.00
_cell.angle_gamma   90.00
#
_symmetry.space_group_name_H-M   'P 1'
#
loop_
_entity.id
_entity.type
_entity.pdbx_description
1 polymer ?
#
loop_
_entity_poly.entity_id
_entity_poly.type
_entity_poly.pdbx_seq_one_letter_code
_entity_poly.pdbx_strand_id
1 'polypeptide(L)'
;MAIQRAQKKAGKSESLTIRLDPKMRFALEFVARLNGQTITKVIERAVTDAADRTKVDNGGNDYDAPNWRTYWDVSDGIRAIKLASDENTHPTFEEEEMLDFIRQHWRFFSIDDSLRVLKRDNIDVLWPMMPRFIEWWRDHKSSDRFYVARMMNHTLAEAGLDPVSE
;
A
#
# COMPACT_ATOMS: atom_id res chain seq x y z
N MET A 1 -4.95 -28.77 -32.02
CA MET A 1 -4.41 -28.16 -30.79
C MET A 1 -4.11 -26.70 -31.07
N ALA A 2 -4.79 -25.76 -30.40
CA ALA A 2 -4.50 -24.33 -30.51
C ALA A 2 -4.24 -23.79 -29.12
N ILE A 3 -3.01 -23.32 -28.89
CA ILE A 3 -2.56 -22.72 -27.62
C ILE A 3 -3.07 -21.28 -27.61
N GLN A 4 -4.10 -21.02 -26.80
CA GLN A 4 -4.53 -19.64 -26.51
C GLN A 4 -3.44 -18.96 -25.67
N ARG A 5 -2.83 -17.92 -26.25
CA ARG A 5 -1.94 -17.01 -25.53
C ARG A 5 -2.74 -16.33 -24.41
N ALA A 6 -2.34 -16.56 -23.17
CA ALA A 6 -2.85 -15.84 -22.01
C ALA A 6 -2.59 -14.34 -22.22
N GLN A 7 -3.65 -13.60 -22.51
CA GLN A 7 -3.61 -12.15 -22.63
C GLN A 7 -3.31 -11.59 -21.24
N LYS A 8 -2.13 -10.99 -21.05
CA LYS A 8 -1.76 -10.25 -19.85
C LYS A 8 -2.92 -9.30 -19.51
N LYS A 9 -3.61 -9.53 -18.39
CA LYS A 9 -4.60 -8.59 -17.85
C LYS A 9 -3.88 -7.27 -17.64
N ALA A 10 -4.17 -6.29 -18.48
CA ALA A 10 -3.84 -4.90 -18.19
C ALA A 10 -4.49 -4.54 -16.86
N GLY A 11 -3.74 -3.90 -15.96
CA GLY A 11 -4.26 -3.46 -14.66
C GLY A 11 -5.51 -2.61 -14.85
N LYS A 12 -6.47 -2.72 -13.92
CA LYS A 12 -7.68 -1.88 -13.95
C LYS A 12 -7.26 -0.41 -13.93
N SER A 13 -7.69 0.35 -14.91
CA SER A 13 -7.52 1.81 -14.93
C SER A 13 -8.35 2.42 -13.79
N GLU A 14 -7.76 3.32 -13.02
CA GLU A 14 -8.48 4.10 -12.00
C GLU A 14 -8.88 5.47 -12.56
N SER A 15 -10.06 5.97 -12.18
CA SER A 15 -10.54 7.28 -12.61
C SER A 15 -10.02 8.40 -11.70
N LEU A 16 -9.39 9.41 -12.27
CA LEU A 16 -8.90 10.59 -11.55
C LEU A 16 -9.70 11.85 -11.97
N THR A 17 -10.30 12.54 -11.00
CA THR A 17 -11.00 13.82 -11.23
C THR A 17 -10.20 14.96 -10.63
N ILE A 18 -9.77 15.91 -11.47
CA ILE A 18 -8.96 17.07 -11.04
C ILE A 18 -9.67 18.36 -11.42
N ARG A 19 -9.67 19.34 -10.52
CA ARG A 19 -10.10 20.71 -10.82
C ARG A 19 -8.90 21.49 -11.34
N LEU A 20 -9.03 22.02 -12.56
CA LEU A 20 -8.01 22.84 -13.20
C LEU A 20 -8.58 24.23 -13.48
N ASP A 21 -7.80 25.27 -13.20
CA ASP A 21 -8.12 26.60 -13.71
C ASP A 21 -7.98 26.64 -15.25
N PRO A 22 -8.58 27.65 -15.92
CA PRO A 22 -8.55 27.74 -17.37
C PRO A 22 -7.13 27.78 -17.98
N LYS A 23 -6.16 28.39 -17.30
CA LYS A 23 -4.78 28.53 -17.77
C LYS A 23 -4.05 27.19 -17.71
N MET A 24 -4.19 26.44 -16.62
CA MET A 24 -3.62 25.09 -16.48
C MET A 24 -4.21 24.14 -17.52
N ARG A 25 -5.54 24.18 -17.71
CA ARG A 25 -6.21 23.36 -18.73
C ARG A 25 -5.66 23.66 -20.12
N PHE A 26 -5.54 24.94 -20.49
CA PHE A 26 -4.99 25.34 -21.78
C PHE A 26 -3.55 24.87 -21.98
N ALA A 27 -2.69 25.04 -20.97
CA ALA A 27 -1.29 24.59 -21.04
C ALA A 27 -1.19 23.06 -21.26
N LEU A 28 -2.02 22.28 -20.56
CA LEU A 28 -2.08 20.83 -20.71
C LEU A 28 -2.54 20.41 -22.11
N GLU A 29 -3.59 21.06 -22.64
CA GLU A 29 -4.08 20.84 -24.00
C GLU A 29 -3.03 21.22 -25.06
N PHE A 30 -2.32 22.33 -24.85
CA PHE A 30 -1.26 22.79 -25.75
C PHE A 30 -0.12 21.76 -25.86
N VAL A 31 0.39 21.26 -24.73
CA VAL A 31 1.44 20.24 -24.70
C VAL A 31 0.98 18.93 -25.34
N ALA A 32 -0.27 18.52 -25.05
CA ALA A 32 -0.85 17.31 -25.65
C ALA A 32 -0.88 17.41 -27.18
N ARG A 33 -1.32 18.55 -27.73
CA ARG A 33 -1.37 18.82 -29.18
C ARG A 33 0.02 18.88 -29.80
N LEU A 34 0.95 19.61 -29.18
CA LEU A 34 2.31 19.77 -29.70
C LEU A 34 3.04 18.42 -29.82
N ASN A 35 2.83 17.53 -28.86
CA ASN A 35 3.48 16.22 -28.81
C ASN A 35 2.66 15.09 -29.45
N GLY A 36 1.50 15.39 -30.04
CA GLY A 36 0.64 14.38 -30.68
C GLY A 36 0.14 13.28 -29.73
N GLN A 37 -0.09 13.60 -28.46
CA GLN A 37 -0.49 12.64 -27.42
C GLN A 37 -1.78 13.05 -26.72
N THR A 38 -2.40 12.12 -26.00
CA THR A 38 -3.59 12.43 -25.20
C THR A 38 -3.21 13.22 -23.95
N ILE A 39 -4.15 14.02 -23.42
CA ILE A 39 -3.99 14.68 -22.12
C ILE A 39 -3.61 13.68 -21.02
N THR A 40 -4.25 12.50 -21.03
CA THR A 40 -3.95 11.40 -20.10
C THR A 40 -2.46 11.03 -20.13
N LYS A 41 -1.86 10.85 -21.31
CA LYS A 41 -0.42 10.54 -21.42
C LYS A 41 0.48 11.65 -20.90
N VAL A 42 0.10 12.92 -21.10
CA VAL A 42 0.84 14.05 -20.53
C VAL A 42 0.83 13.97 -19.02
N ILE A 43 -0.33 13.71 -18.41
CA ILE A 43 -0.47 13.59 -16.96
C ILE A 43 0.30 12.38 -16.43
N GLU A 44 0.11 11.19 -17.01
CA GLU A 44 0.80 9.96 -16.60
C GLU A 44 2.32 10.15 -16.58
N ARG A 45 2.88 10.75 -17.64
CA ARG A 45 4.30 11.07 -17.71
C ARG A 45 4.70 12.10 -16.66
N ALA A 46 3.95 13.19 -16.50
CA ALA A 46 4.28 14.22 -15.53
C ALA A 46 4.28 13.67 -14.09
N VAL A 47 3.29 12.82 -13.74
CA VAL A 47 3.20 12.16 -12.44
C VAL A 47 4.35 11.18 -12.24
N THR A 48 4.63 10.33 -13.23
CA THR A 48 5.74 9.35 -13.15
C THR A 48 7.08 10.06 -13.00
N ASP A 49 7.33 11.08 -13.83
CA ASP A 49 8.56 11.85 -13.80
C ASP A 49 8.74 12.61 -12.47
N ALA A 50 7.64 13.09 -11.87
CA ALA A 50 7.67 13.73 -10.56
C ALA A 50 7.94 12.70 -9.47
N ALA A 51 7.21 11.59 -9.45
CA ALA A 51 7.40 10.52 -8.47
C ALA A 51 8.82 9.94 -8.52
N ASP A 52 9.41 9.80 -9.70
CA ASP A 52 10.77 9.30 -9.89
C ASP A 52 11.84 10.22 -9.29
N ARG A 53 11.57 11.54 -9.32
CA ARG A 53 12.43 12.58 -8.77
C ARG A 53 12.20 12.82 -7.28
N THR A 54 11.01 12.52 -6.76
CA THR A 54 10.71 12.63 -5.34
C THR A 54 11.41 11.52 -4.57
N LYS A 55 12.37 11.92 -3.73
CA LYS A 55 13.09 11.04 -2.82
C LYS A 55 12.62 11.29 -1.39
N VAL A 56 12.59 10.22 -0.61
CA VAL A 56 12.40 10.30 0.83
C VAL A 56 13.73 10.73 1.44
N ASP A 57 13.71 11.82 2.20
CA ASP A 57 14.90 12.31 2.90
C ASP A 57 15.29 11.30 3.98
N ASN A 58 16.49 10.76 3.90
CA ASN A 58 17.03 9.79 4.84
C ASN A 58 18.22 10.34 5.64
N GLY A 59 18.47 11.66 5.58
CA GLY A 59 19.59 12.31 6.26
C GLY A 59 20.98 11.90 5.75
N GLY A 60 21.08 11.19 4.61
CA GLY A 60 22.30 10.66 4.02
C GLY A 60 22.58 11.17 2.60
N ASN A 61 23.44 10.45 1.86
CA ASN A 61 23.73 10.75 0.45
C ASN A 61 22.51 10.42 -0.43
N ASP A 62 22.11 11.39 -1.25
CA ASP A 62 20.91 11.37 -2.11
C ASP A 62 20.87 10.21 -3.13
N TYR A 63 22.03 9.59 -3.42
CA TYR A 63 22.14 8.49 -4.39
C TYR A 63 21.35 7.24 -3.99
N ASP A 64 21.24 6.94 -2.69
CA ASP A 64 20.52 5.76 -2.17
C ASP A 64 19.18 6.11 -1.53
N ALA A 65 18.72 7.36 -1.68
CA ALA A 65 17.46 7.80 -1.11
C ALA A 65 16.27 7.03 -1.73
N PRO A 66 15.39 6.42 -0.91
CA PRO A 66 14.28 5.64 -1.42
C PRO A 66 13.27 6.52 -2.16
N ASN A 67 12.55 5.92 -3.10
CA ASN A 67 11.44 6.59 -3.80
C ASN A 67 10.22 5.67 -3.81
N TRP A 68 9.16 6.08 -4.51
CA TRP A 68 7.90 5.32 -4.57
C TRP A 68 8.07 3.83 -4.93
N ARG A 69 9.10 3.46 -5.70
CA ARG A 69 9.37 2.06 -6.08
C ARG A 69 9.82 1.21 -4.90
N THR A 70 10.44 1.79 -3.89
CA THR A 70 10.83 1.08 -2.66
C THR A 70 9.61 0.57 -1.91
N TYR A 71 8.54 1.38 -1.89
CA TYR A 71 7.31 1.09 -1.16
C TYR A 71 6.27 0.34 -2.00
N TRP A 72 6.33 0.48 -3.33
CA TRP A 72 5.37 -0.14 -4.24
C TRP A 72 5.34 -1.67 -4.08
N ASP A 73 4.12 -2.18 -3.95
CA ASP A 73 3.81 -3.61 -3.96
C ASP A 73 2.44 -3.79 -4.61
N VAL A 74 2.19 -4.98 -5.18
CA VAL A 74 0.87 -5.33 -5.73
C VAL A 74 -0.17 -5.59 -4.63
N SER A 75 0.27 -5.88 -3.41
CA SER A 75 -0.57 -6.00 -2.22
C SER A 75 -0.71 -4.63 -1.56
N ASP A 76 -1.95 -4.17 -1.43
CA ASP A 76 -2.28 -2.93 -0.74
C ASP A 76 -1.77 -2.93 0.70
N GLY A 77 -1.88 -4.07 1.37
CA GLY A 77 -1.42 -4.22 2.75
C GLY A 77 0.08 -4.12 2.92
N ILE A 78 0.84 -4.76 2.04
CA ILE A 78 2.29 -4.65 2.07
C ILE A 78 2.73 -3.20 1.81
N ARG A 79 2.11 -2.53 0.84
CA ARG A 79 2.40 -1.13 0.50
C ARG A 79 2.11 -0.20 1.67
N ALA A 80 0.95 -0.35 2.32
CA ALA A 80 0.57 0.45 3.48
C ALA A 80 1.51 0.21 4.68
N ILE A 81 1.85 -1.04 4.98
CA ILE A 81 2.81 -1.36 6.07
C ILE A 81 4.18 -0.75 5.77
N LYS A 82 4.68 -0.87 4.54
CA LYS A 82 5.98 -0.31 4.14
C LYS A 82 6.02 1.21 4.25
N LEU A 83 4.97 1.90 3.80
CA LEU A 83 4.88 3.36 3.93
C LEU A 83 4.84 3.76 5.39
N ALA A 84 3.89 3.21 6.17
CA ALA A 84 3.73 3.57 7.57
C ALA A 84 4.98 3.28 8.42
N SER A 85 5.76 2.24 8.06
CA SER A 85 7.00 1.88 8.77
C SER A 85 8.16 2.86 8.56
N ASP A 86 8.07 3.77 7.60
CA ASP A 86 9.10 4.78 7.33
C ASP A 86 8.62 6.16 7.79
N GLU A 87 9.18 6.65 8.89
CA GLU A 87 8.83 7.92 9.52
C GLU A 87 9.01 9.13 8.58
N ASN A 88 9.91 9.02 7.60
CA ASN A 88 10.18 10.09 6.64
C ASN A 88 9.12 10.19 5.54
N THR A 89 8.17 9.25 5.49
CA THR A 89 6.99 9.34 4.61
C THR A 89 5.84 10.14 5.23
N HIS A 90 5.99 10.58 6.48
CA HIS A 90 5.00 11.33 7.25
C HIS A 90 3.63 10.62 7.31
N PRO A 91 3.57 9.42 7.91
CA PRO A 91 2.32 8.67 8.01
C PRO A 91 1.23 9.47 8.72
N THR A 92 -0.01 9.26 8.30
CA THR A 92 -1.18 9.82 8.96
C THR A 92 -1.45 9.13 10.30
N PHE A 93 -2.24 9.76 11.18
CA PHE A 93 -2.62 9.17 12.47
C PHE A 93 -3.27 7.79 12.33
N GLU A 94 -4.12 7.59 11.33
CA GLU A 94 -4.76 6.29 11.07
C GLU A 94 -3.74 5.21 10.66
N GLU A 95 -2.73 5.59 9.88
CA GLU A 95 -1.64 4.70 9.48
C GLU A 95 -0.69 4.36 10.64
N GLU A 96 -0.39 5.34 11.50
CA GLU A 96 0.38 5.13 12.73
C GLU A 96 -0.34 4.16 13.68
N GLU A 97 -1.64 4.35 13.88
CA GLU A 97 -2.43 3.46 14.73
C GLU A 97 -2.52 2.04 14.15
N MET A 98 -2.73 1.93 12.84
CA MET A 98 -2.69 0.64 12.14
C MET A 98 -1.33 -0.04 12.33
N LEU A 99 -0.23 0.70 12.20
CA LEU A 99 1.11 0.15 12.38
C LEU A 99 1.35 -0.30 13.83
N ASP A 100 0.88 0.46 14.81
CA ASP A 100 0.96 0.09 16.23
C ASP A 100 0.17 -1.18 16.54
N PHE A 101 -1.00 -1.36 15.92
CA PHE A 101 -1.74 -2.61 15.97
C PHE A 101 -0.93 -3.76 15.36
N ILE A 102 -0.36 -3.57 14.17
CA ILE A 102 0.44 -4.58 13.48
C ILE A 102 1.69 -4.96 14.30
N ARG A 103 2.38 -4.00 14.91
CA ARG A 103 3.54 -4.25 15.78
C ARG A 103 3.17 -5.09 17.01
N GLN A 104 2.02 -4.84 17.61
CA GLN A 104 1.52 -5.63 18.74
C GLN A 104 1.17 -7.08 18.34
N HIS A 105 0.76 -7.29 17.09
CA HIS A 105 0.38 -8.58 16.55
C HIS A 105 1.31 -9.05 15.43
N TRP A 106 2.59 -8.69 15.50
CA TRP A 106 3.53 -8.80 14.36
C TRP A 106 3.61 -10.22 13.81
N ARG A 107 3.44 -11.26 14.65
CA ARG A 107 3.49 -12.68 14.24
C ARG A 107 2.50 -13.02 13.12
N PHE A 108 1.40 -12.28 13.00
CA PHE A 108 0.42 -12.47 11.93
C PHE A 108 0.87 -11.86 10.61
N PHE A 109 1.66 -10.78 10.65
CA PHE A 109 2.00 -9.95 9.48
C PHE A 109 3.45 -10.11 9.04
N SER A 110 4.34 -10.59 9.91
CA SER A 110 5.79 -10.63 9.70
C SER A 110 6.43 -11.87 10.34
N ILE A 111 7.63 -12.21 9.87
CA ILE A 111 8.51 -13.23 10.47
C ILE A 111 9.22 -12.69 11.71
N ASP A 112 9.38 -11.37 11.81
CA ASP A 112 10.04 -10.67 12.92
C ASP A 112 9.27 -9.40 13.34
N ASP A 113 9.56 -8.91 14.55
CA ASP A 113 8.94 -7.72 15.13
C ASP A 113 9.39 -6.40 14.49
N SER A 114 10.48 -6.43 13.72
CA SER A 114 10.97 -5.28 12.95
C SER A 114 10.24 -5.08 11.62
N LEU A 115 9.28 -5.95 11.29
CA LEU A 115 8.44 -5.90 10.09
C LEU A 115 9.24 -5.92 8.77
N ARG A 116 10.47 -6.45 8.79
CA ARG A 116 11.35 -6.50 7.62
C ARG A 116 10.92 -7.57 6.63
N VAL A 117 10.48 -8.72 7.12
CA VAL A 117 10.04 -9.85 6.28
C VAL A 117 8.56 -10.11 6.49
N LEU A 118 7.74 -9.50 5.64
CA LEU A 118 6.29 -9.58 5.70
C LEU A 118 5.73 -10.90 5.16
N LYS A 119 4.73 -11.45 5.84
CA LYS A 119 3.98 -12.65 5.46
C LYS A 119 2.87 -12.28 4.48
N ARG A 120 3.21 -12.22 3.18
CA ARG A 120 2.28 -11.80 2.11
C ARG A 120 0.94 -12.55 2.18
N ASP A 121 0.96 -13.87 2.24
CA ASP A 121 -0.26 -14.68 2.18
C ASP A 121 -1.20 -14.34 3.34
N ASN A 122 -0.64 -14.15 4.55
CA ASN A 122 -1.41 -13.71 5.71
C ASN A 122 -1.95 -12.29 5.52
N ILE A 123 -1.12 -11.36 5.05
CA ILE A 123 -1.52 -9.97 4.83
C ILE A 123 -2.66 -9.91 3.82
N ASP A 124 -2.55 -10.60 2.68
CA ASP A 124 -3.58 -10.56 1.63
C ASP A 124 -4.94 -11.09 2.12
N VAL A 125 -4.94 -12.04 3.06
CA VAL A 125 -6.15 -12.57 3.70
C VAL A 125 -6.70 -11.64 4.79
N LEU A 126 -5.84 -11.08 5.64
CA LEU A 126 -6.25 -10.26 6.78
C LEU A 126 -6.57 -8.81 6.40
N TRP A 127 -5.91 -8.29 5.35
CA TRP A 127 -5.98 -6.87 4.97
C TRP A 127 -7.41 -6.34 4.78
N PRO A 128 -8.32 -7.05 4.07
CA PRO A 128 -9.69 -6.58 3.89
C PRO A 128 -10.48 -6.37 5.19
N MET A 129 -10.05 -7.01 6.28
CA MET A 129 -10.69 -6.99 7.59
C MET A 129 -9.97 -6.10 8.61
N MET A 130 -8.88 -5.43 8.22
CA MET A 130 -8.04 -4.62 9.12
C MET A 130 -8.81 -3.56 9.93
N PRO A 131 -9.72 -2.76 9.36
CA PRO A 131 -10.48 -1.79 10.15
C PRO A 131 -11.25 -2.44 11.30
N ARG A 132 -11.78 -3.64 11.06
CA ARG A 132 -12.54 -4.40 12.06
C ARG A 132 -11.64 -5.03 13.12
N PHE A 133 -10.45 -5.51 12.75
CA PHE A 133 -9.48 -6.01 13.73
C PHE A 133 -9.01 -4.89 14.67
N ILE A 134 -8.76 -3.69 14.13
CA ILE A 134 -8.38 -2.52 14.94
C ILE A 134 -9.52 -2.10 15.86
N GLU A 135 -10.76 -2.08 15.37
CA GLU A 135 -11.95 -1.80 16.20
C GLU A 135 -12.08 -2.81 17.35
N TRP A 136 -12.04 -4.11 17.05
CA TRP A 136 -12.08 -5.14 18.08
C TRP A 136 -10.93 -5.05 19.08
N TRP A 137 -9.75 -4.67 18.62
CA TRP A 137 -8.60 -4.44 19.50
C TRP A 137 -8.88 -3.31 20.49
N ARG A 138 -9.40 -2.19 20.02
CA ARG A 138 -9.77 -1.06 20.90
C ARG A 138 -10.78 -1.49 21.97
N ASP A 139 -11.78 -2.28 21.59
CA ASP A 139 -12.87 -2.69 22.46
C ASP A 139 -12.47 -3.76 23.48
N HIS A 140 -11.56 -4.68 23.11
CA HIS A 140 -11.27 -5.88 23.91
C HIS A 140 -9.89 -5.88 24.56
N LYS A 141 -8.97 -4.97 24.19
CA LYS A 141 -7.58 -4.99 24.72
C LYS A 141 -7.47 -4.96 26.25
N SER A 142 -8.45 -4.40 26.95
CA SER A 142 -8.49 -4.32 28.41
C SER A 142 -9.14 -5.54 29.08
N SER A 143 -10.02 -6.26 28.39
CA SER A 143 -10.83 -7.34 28.94
C SER A 143 -10.41 -8.73 28.45
N ASP A 144 -10.11 -8.86 27.15
CA ASP A 144 -9.65 -10.08 26.50
C ASP A 144 -8.64 -9.75 25.40
N ARG A 145 -7.36 -9.72 25.80
CA ARG A 145 -6.25 -9.38 24.92
C ARG A 145 -6.07 -10.37 23.76
N PHE A 146 -6.59 -11.59 23.89
CA PHE A 146 -6.43 -12.66 22.91
C PHE A 146 -7.60 -12.72 21.93
N TYR A 147 -8.65 -11.93 22.12
CA TYR A 147 -9.84 -11.93 21.27
C TYR A 147 -9.49 -11.73 19.79
N VAL A 148 -8.73 -10.68 19.48
CA VAL A 148 -8.39 -10.34 18.09
C VAL A 148 -7.47 -11.39 17.46
N ALA A 149 -6.53 -11.94 18.23
CA ALA A 149 -5.66 -13.02 17.75
C ALA A 149 -6.46 -14.28 17.36
N ARG A 150 -7.49 -14.64 18.15
CA ARG A 150 -8.41 -15.74 17.79
C ARG A 150 -9.19 -15.42 16.51
N MET A 151 -9.65 -14.18 16.35
CA MET A 151 -10.38 -13.76 15.14
C MET A 151 -9.48 -13.75 13.88
N MET A 152 -8.22 -13.31 14.00
CA MET A 152 -7.26 -13.38 12.90
C MET A 152 -6.94 -14.84 12.55
N ASN A 153 -6.72 -15.70 13.52
CA ASN A 153 -6.49 -17.14 13.30
C ASN A 153 -7.70 -17.82 12.64
N HIS A 154 -8.92 -17.48 13.06
CA HIS A 154 -10.13 -17.96 12.39
C HIS A 154 -10.16 -17.53 10.92
N THR A 155 -9.86 -16.27 10.64
CA THR A 155 -9.84 -15.72 9.27
C THR A 155 -8.77 -16.41 8.40
N LEU A 156 -7.59 -16.66 8.94
CA LEU A 156 -6.53 -17.42 8.26
C LEU A 156 -6.95 -18.86 7.97
N ALA A 157 -7.54 -19.54 8.95
CA ALA A 157 -7.99 -20.92 8.81
C ALA A 157 -9.11 -21.06 7.77
N GLU A 158 -10.06 -20.12 7.72
CA GLU A 158 -11.11 -20.09 6.67
C GLU A 158 -10.52 -19.93 5.25
N ALA A 159 -9.37 -19.26 5.13
CA ALA A 159 -8.62 -19.15 3.89
C ALA A 159 -7.68 -20.34 3.61
N GLY A 160 -7.64 -21.34 4.50
CA GLY A 160 -6.78 -22.52 4.38
C GLY A 160 -5.31 -22.29 4.75
N LEU A 161 -5.01 -21.22 5.51
CA LEU A 161 -3.67 -20.93 6.04
C LEU A 161 -3.49 -21.46 7.46
N ASP A 162 -2.25 -21.79 7.80
CA ASP A 162 -1.91 -22.29 9.13
C ASP A 162 -2.15 -21.22 10.21
N PRO A 163 -2.73 -21.61 11.36
CA PRO A 163 -2.89 -20.68 12.47
C PRO A 163 -1.54 -20.25 13.02
N VAL A 164 -1.45 -18.97 13.35
CA VAL A 164 -0.29 -18.37 14.00
C VAL A 164 -0.37 -18.63 15.49
N SER A 165 0.67 -19.28 16.02
CA SER A 165 0.83 -19.46 17.46
C SER A 165 1.25 -18.13 18.10
N GLU A 166 0.57 -17.74 19.18
CA GLU A 166 0.80 -16.49 19.90
C GLU A 166 1.88 -16.61 20.97
#